data_AF-A0A1G4VI83-F1
#
_entry.id   AF-A0A1G4VI83-F1
#
_cell.length_a   1.000
_cell.length_b   1.000
_cell.length_c   1.000
_cell.angle_alpha   90.00
_cell.angle_beta   90.00
_cell.angle_gamma   90.00
#
_symmetry.space_group_name_H-M   'P 1'
#
loop_
_entity.id
_entity.type
_entity.pdbx_description
1 polymer ?
#
loop_
_entity_poly.entity_id
_entity_poly.type
_entity_poly.pdbx_seq_one_letter_code
_entity_poly.pdbx_strand_id
1 'polypeptide(L)'
;MAKVSGADVKTIVVACEAGMGSSVMVAKMLAKQLKPQGITVTHSPVNQLPTTEHDIVLCHRGLSGRAKQAVPDSVVIAFDMFLGDLTIARLVSALQDGQDISDD
;
A
#
# COMPACT_ATOMS: atom_id res chain seq x y z
N MET A 1 -13.00 5.10 8.61
CA MET A 1 -11.69 5.68 8.27
C MET A 1 -10.67 4.96 9.11
N ALA A 2 -9.77 4.25 8.47
CA ALA A 2 -8.68 3.54 9.14
C ALA A 2 -7.48 4.48 9.24
N LYS A 3 -6.70 4.33 10.30
CA LYS A 3 -5.51 5.16 10.56
C LYS A 3 -4.40 4.29 11.15
N VAL A 4 -3.17 4.52 10.71
CA VAL A 4 -1.98 3.87 11.24
C VAL A 4 -0.87 4.91 11.42
N SER A 5 -0.11 4.79 12.51
CA SER A 5 1.09 5.60 12.75
C SER A 5 2.20 5.11 11.82
N GLY A 6 2.81 6.02 11.05
CA GLY A 6 3.88 5.66 10.11
C GLY A 6 5.10 5.03 10.78
N ALA A 7 5.32 5.33 12.07
CA ALA A 7 6.40 4.72 12.85
C ALA A 7 6.16 3.23 13.19
N ASP A 8 4.89 2.80 13.17
CA ASP A 8 4.50 1.42 13.53
C ASP A 8 4.34 0.51 12.31
N VAL A 9 4.34 1.08 11.10
CA VAL A 9 4.18 0.34 9.84
C VAL A 9 5.40 -0.54 9.59
N LYS A 10 5.16 -1.82 9.33
CA LYS A 10 6.20 -2.79 8.97
C LYS A 10 5.91 -3.49 7.64
N THR A 11 4.65 -3.57 7.25
CA THR A 11 4.19 -4.36 6.11
C THR A 11 3.25 -3.57 5.22
N ILE A 12 3.58 -3.49 3.93
CA ILE A 12 2.75 -2.87 2.91
C ILE A 12 2.45 -3.89 1.82
N VAL A 13 1.19 -4.03 1.46
CA VAL A 13 0.76 -4.90 0.36
C VAL A 13 0.30 -4.07 -0.82
N VAL A 14 0.95 -4.26 -1.97
CA VAL A 14 0.49 -3.70 -3.25
C VAL A 14 -0.55 -4.64 -3.86
N ALA A 15 -1.82 -4.24 -3.84
CA ALA A 15 -2.94 -5.02 -4.35
C ALA A 15 -3.18 -4.80 -5.85
N CYS A 16 -3.37 -5.89 -6.61
CA CYS A 16 -3.73 -5.83 -8.03
C CYS A 16 -4.74 -6.91 -8.42
N GLU A 17 -5.22 -6.90 -9.66
CA GLU A 17 -6.23 -7.86 -10.14
C GLU A 17 -5.70 -9.29 -10.26
N ALA A 18 -4.53 -9.48 -10.87
CA ALA A 18 -4.03 -10.81 -11.24
C ALA A 18 -2.84 -11.31 -10.41
N GLY A 19 -2.29 -10.49 -9.50
CA GLY A 19 -1.07 -10.84 -8.75
C GLY A 19 0.22 -10.87 -9.60
N MET A 20 0.14 -10.69 -10.92
CA MET A 20 1.27 -10.75 -11.85
C MET A 20 1.21 -9.56 -12.82
N GLY A 21 2.11 -8.59 -12.70
CA GLY A 21 2.14 -7.41 -13.57
C GLY A 21 2.74 -6.16 -12.92
N SER A 22 2.11 -5.01 -13.15
CA SER A 22 2.54 -3.67 -12.69
C SER A 22 2.70 -3.55 -11.17
N SER A 23 2.02 -4.39 -10.38
CA SER A 23 2.17 -4.49 -8.93
C SER A 23 3.59 -4.90 -8.51
N VAL A 24 4.25 -5.77 -9.28
CA VAL A 24 5.62 -6.23 -8.98
C VAL A 24 6.62 -5.08 -9.13
N MET A 25 6.41 -4.23 -10.15
CA MET A 25 7.27 -3.07 -10.39
C MET A 25 7.14 -2.05 -9.26
N VAL A 26 5.92 -1.67 -8.90
CA VAL A 26 5.67 -0.71 -7.80
C VAL A 26 6.14 -1.28 -6.47
N ALA A 27 5.83 -2.54 -6.17
CA ALA A 27 6.27 -3.18 -4.93
C ALA A 27 7.80 -3.20 -4.81
N LYS A 28 8.53 -3.53 -5.88
CA LYS A 28 10.01 -3.51 -5.88
C LYS A 28 10.57 -2.11 -5.72
N MET A 29 9.98 -1.11 -6.37
CA MET A 29 10.39 0.28 -6.25
C MET A 29 10.22 0.77 -4.80
N LEU A 30 9.05 0.53 -4.22
CA LEU A 30 8.73 0.89 -2.83
C LEU A 30 9.59 0.12 -1.84
N ALA A 31 9.77 -1.19 -2.03
CA ALA A 31 10.65 -2.00 -1.19
C ALA A 31 12.06 -1.43 -1.15
N LYS A 32 12.60 -0.95 -2.29
CA LYS A 32 13.93 -0.34 -2.34
C LYS A 32 13.98 1.00 -1.58
N GLN A 33 12.95 1.83 -1.70
CA GLN A 33 12.89 3.14 -1.05
C GLN A 33 12.64 3.04 0.46
N LEU A 34 11.85 2.05 0.88
CA LEU A 34 11.39 1.89 2.27
C LEU A 34 12.24 0.90 3.09
N LYS A 35 13.22 0.24 2.45
CA LYS A 35 14.18 -0.65 3.11
C LYS A 35 14.90 0.01 4.31
N PRO A 36 15.32 1.29 4.27
CA PRO A 36 15.99 1.93 5.40
C PRO A 36 15.09 2.07 6.64
N GLN A 37 13.77 2.11 6.46
CA GLN A 37 12.78 2.15 7.54
C GLN A 37 12.46 0.74 8.08
N GLY A 38 13.02 -0.32 7.50
CA GLY A 38 12.71 -1.70 7.87
C GLY A 38 11.34 -2.18 7.39
N ILE A 39 10.70 -1.44 6.48
CA ILE A 39 9.37 -1.76 5.95
C ILE A 39 9.51 -2.78 4.82
N THR A 40 8.71 -3.84 4.91
CA THR A 40 8.60 -4.88 3.89
C THR A 40 7.43 -4.58 2.97
N VAL A 41 7.69 -4.56 1.66
CA VAL A 41 6.66 -4.33 0.65
C VAL A 41 6.48 -5.61 -0.17
N THR A 42 5.27 -6.15 -0.16
CA THR A 42 4.87 -7.34 -0.94
C THR A 42 3.76 -6.99 -1.92
N HIS A 43 3.32 -7.96 -2.72
CA HIS A 43 2.15 -7.80 -3.57
C HIS A 43 1.23 -9.00 -3.42
N SER A 44 -0.07 -8.77 -3.57
CA SER A 44 -1.11 -9.79 -3.42
C SER A 44 -2.28 -9.45 -4.34
N PRO A 45 -3.02 -10.42 -4.90
CA PRO A 45 -4.25 -10.11 -5.59
C PRO A 45 -5.30 -9.59 -4.59
N VAL A 46 -6.19 -8.69 -5.04
CA VAL A 46 -7.18 -8.01 -4.17
C VAL A 46 -8.05 -9.01 -3.40
N ASN A 47 -8.35 -10.16 -3.98
CA ASN A 47 -9.16 -11.21 -3.35
C ASN A 47 -8.44 -11.98 -2.21
N GLN A 48 -7.11 -11.86 -2.10
CA GLN A 48 -6.31 -12.49 -1.04
C GLN A 48 -5.94 -11.52 0.09
N LEU A 49 -6.33 -10.24 0.00
CA LEU A 49 -6.10 -9.26 1.06
C LEU A 49 -6.59 -9.70 2.45
N PRO A 50 -7.78 -10.34 2.62
CA PRO A 50 -8.26 -10.76 3.94
C PRO A 50 -7.37 -11.78 4.66
N THR A 51 -6.54 -12.51 3.91
CA THR A 51 -5.65 -13.55 4.43
C THR A 51 -4.18 -13.16 4.35
N THR A 52 -3.87 -11.98 3.82
CA THR A 52 -2.50 -11.47 3.70
C THR A 52 -2.22 -10.56 4.87
N GLU A 53 -1.09 -10.70 5.55
CA GLU A 53 -0.67 -9.78 6.60
C GLU A 53 -0.28 -8.41 6.01
N HIS A 54 -0.85 -7.33 6.53
CA HIS A 54 -0.61 -5.96 6.07
C HIS A 54 -0.97 -4.93 7.13
N ASP A 55 -0.18 -3.85 7.19
CA ASP A 55 -0.54 -2.62 7.91
C ASP A 55 -1.21 -1.62 6.95
N ILE A 56 -0.74 -1.58 5.70
CA ILE A 56 -1.26 -0.70 4.65
C ILE A 56 -1.47 -1.50 3.36
N VAL A 57 -2.61 -1.25 2.71
CA VAL A 57 -2.89 -1.71 1.35
C VAL A 57 -2.74 -0.56 0.38
N LEU A 58 -1.90 -0.74 -0.63
CA LEU A 58 -1.74 0.19 -1.75
C LEU A 58 -2.35 -0.44 -3.02
N CYS A 59 -3.27 0.23 -3.68
CA CYS A 59 -3.92 -0.32 -4.87
C CYS A 59 -4.22 0.74 -5.92
N HIS A 60 -4.42 0.32 -7.18
CA HIS A 60 -4.86 1.24 -8.22
C HIS A 60 -6.29 1.74 -7.93
N ARG A 61 -6.62 2.99 -8.26
CA ARG A 61 -7.92 3.62 -7.99
C ARG A 61 -9.11 2.81 -8.51
N GLY A 62 -8.96 2.13 -9.65
CA GLY A 62 -10.00 1.24 -10.18
C GLY A 62 -10.32 0.02 -9.30
N LEU A 63 -9.47 -0.31 -8.33
CA LEU A 63 -9.61 -1.45 -7.43
C LEU A 63 -9.85 -1.04 -5.97
N SER A 64 -9.79 0.26 -5.64
CA SER A 64 -9.90 0.74 -4.26
C SER A 64 -11.20 0.33 -3.59
N GLY A 65 -12.32 0.38 -4.30
CA GLY A 65 -13.61 -0.07 -3.79
C GLY A 65 -13.62 -1.56 -3.42
N ARG A 66 -13.00 -2.42 -4.23
CA ARG A 66 -12.89 -3.86 -3.94
C ARG A 66 -11.91 -4.13 -2.80
N ALA A 67 -10.78 -3.44 -2.78
CA ALA A 67 -9.80 -3.54 -1.70
C ALA A 67 -10.43 -3.14 -0.35
N LYS A 68 -11.17 -2.03 -0.31
CA LYS A 68 -11.84 -1.57 0.90
C LYS A 68 -13.00 -2.47 1.33
N GLN A 69 -13.70 -3.09 0.40
CA GLN A 69 -14.70 -4.13 0.74
C GLN A 69 -14.05 -5.39 1.32
N ALA A 70 -12.89 -5.79 0.81
CA ALA A 70 -12.17 -6.96 1.30
C ALA A 70 -11.56 -6.74 2.70
N VAL A 71 -11.06 -5.53 2.96
CA VAL A 71 -10.42 -5.15 4.23
C VAL A 71 -10.96 -3.80 4.74
N PRO A 72 -12.18 -3.78 5.31
CA PRO A 72 -12.86 -2.54 5.68
C PRO A 72 -12.16 -1.76 6.80
N ASP A 73 -11.42 -2.46 7.66
CA ASP A 73 -10.73 -1.87 8.82
C ASP A 73 -9.27 -1.50 8.53
N SER A 74 -8.73 -1.90 7.37
CA SER A 74 -7.35 -1.59 6.97
C SER A 74 -7.25 -0.26 6.23
N VAL A 75 -6.09 0.38 6.31
CA VAL A 75 -5.77 1.59 5.54
C VAL A 75 -5.57 1.23 4.08
N VAL A 76 -6.45 1.73 3.20
CA VAL A 76 -6.39 1.49 1.76
C VAL A 76 -6.06 2.79 1.03
N ILE A 77 -4.84 2.88 0.49
CA ILE A 77 -4.39 4.02 -0.31
C ILE A 77 -4.55 3.70 -1.79
N ALA A 78 -5.23 4.59 -2.51
CA ALA A 78 -5.45 4.47 -3.95
C ALA A 78 -4.46 5.34 -4.74
N PHE A 79 -3.85 4.78 -5.79
CA PHE A 79 -3.01 5.53 -6.74
C PHE A 79 -3.54 5.42 -8.17
N ASP A 80 -3.14 6.36 -9.03
CA ASP A 80 -3.58 6.40 -10.44
C ASP A 80 -2.46 5.99 -11.39
N MET A 81 -1.22 6.39 -11.10
CA MET A 81 -0.08 6.08 -11.95
C MET A 81 0.93 5.20 -11.24
N PHE A 82 1.49 4.22 -11.95
CA PHE A 82 2.52 3.34 -11.39
C PHE A 82 3.88 4.05 -11.22
N LEU A 83 4.10 5.14 -11.96
CA LEU A 83 5.32 5.94 -11.92
C LEU A 83 4.94 7.43 -11.90
N GLY A 84 5.54 8.19 -10.98
CA GLY A 84 5.31 9.63 -10.86
C GLY A 84 4.02 10.02 -10.15
N ASP A 85 3.36 9.09 -9.48
CA ASP A 85 2.13 9.38 -8.73
C ASP A 85 2.42 10.12 -7.42
N LEU A 86 1.75 11.25 -7.23
CA LEU A 86 1.92 12.10 -6.06
C LEU A 86 1.43 11.42 -4.78
N THR A 87 0.44 10.54 -4.86
CA THR A 87 -0.08 9.78 -3.70
C THR A 87 0.95 8.79 -3.21
N ILE A 88 1.62 8.09 -4.13
CA ILE A 88 2.73 7.19 -3.78
C ILE A 88 3.87 7.99 -3.15
N ALA A 89 4.25 9.12 -3.76
CA ALA A 89 5.33 9.97 -3.24
C ALA A 89 5.01 10.50 -1.82
N ARG A 90 3.78 10.95 -1.59
CA ARG A 90 3.30 11.40 -0.27
C ARG A 90 3.32 10.27 0.75
N LEU A 91 2.83 9.08 0.40
CA LEU A 91 2.86 7.92 1.28
C LEU A 91 4.29 7.57 1.69
N VAL A 92 5.22 7.54 0.74
CA VAL A 92 6.64 7.26 1.04
C VAL A 92 7.22 8.33 1.98
N SER A 93 6.99 9.62 1.71
CA SER A 93 7.48 10.68 2.59
C SER A 93 6.89 10.55 4.00
N ALA A 94 5.58 10.34 4.11
CA ALA A 94 4.91 10.17 5.40
C ALA A 94 5.50 9.00 6.20
N LEU A 95 5.77 7.87 5.56
CA LEU A 95 6.41 6.70 6.18
C LEU A 95 7.86 6.97 6.61
N GLN A 96 8.61 7.74 5.81
CA GLN A 96 9.99 8.13 6.15
C GLN A 96 10.04 9.10 7.33
N ASP A 97 9.05 9.99 7.43
CA ASP A 97 8.93 11.00 8.47
C ASP A 97 8.19 10.48 9.72
N GLY A 98 7.68 9.24 9.68
CA GLY A 98 6.91 8.64 10.77
C GLY A 98 5.54 9.30 11.01
N GLN A 99 4.98 9.94 9.99
CA GLN A 99 3.68 10.61 10.05
C GLN A 99 2.52 9.61 10.04
N ASP A 100 1.39 10.02 10.64
CA ASP A 100 0.16 9.24 10.58
C ASP A 100 -0.37 9.13 9.14
N ILE A 101 -0.78 7.92 8.75
CA ILE A 101 -1.41 7.63 7.47
C ILE A 101 -2.87 7.25 7.69
N SER A 102 -3.78 7.85 6.92
CA SER A 102 -5.22 7.54 6.89
C SER A 102 -5.72 7.38 5.46
N ASP A 103 -6.85 6.70 5.31
CA ASP A 103 -7.52 6.45 4.02
C ASP A 103 -8.72 7.37 3.74
N ASP A 104 -8.67 8.59 4.27
CA ASP A 104 -9.64 9.68 4.07
C ASP A 104 -9.57 10.30 2.67
#